data_AF-A0A8J9USZ9-F1
#
_entry.id   AF-A0A8J9USZ9-F1
#
_cell.length_a   1.000
_cell.length_b   1.000
_cell.length_c   1.000
_cell.angle_alpha   90.00
_cell.angle_beta   90.00
_cell.angle_gamma   90.00
#
_symmetry.space_group_name_H-M   'P 1'
#
loop_
_entity.id
_entity.type
_entity.pdbx_description
1 polymer ?
#
loop_
_entity_poly.entity_id
_entity_poly.type
_entity_poly.pdbx_seq_one_letter_code
_entity_poly.pdbx_strand_id
1 'polypeptide(L)'
;MHGRIKVRTSEEEKARKEKERQEKLKIYKHAMHQILTKRKNMEQDEEQLDITGKVLLSNPDIYTLWNIRREILLILCKTKENEEEIAKLYDSELNLTEYCLKINPKSYCAWHQREWVLTTRTDPDWKKELALCNTYLKLDERNFHTWDYRRFVVSQCKPPLQDEFDFTTEKLYDNFSNYSAWHYRSKMLVELYPDLKGGRPIQDNHHKHELKMVQNAAFTDPDDTSAWFYQRWLLGAVKVTIQPVACCITSSKATIAWSKSVSKKYMENNIKVYLNSVEFIGEWKSCTGYEYDDLWILEHKLDVIDGEVKVEHILSNEQKELIICESYEPSVYVGKNEISFQNQYSEPVVEELNEQLSACRQLLALEPDNRWTLLTTTIFLHCINASLYHEEVIANLQTLKQLDSQRTGYYSDLISRWNIENQLTDNYKSTCMQYKIDFTEKITSLPHLQYYSFCKIVDLSNQELTSTILPSLVKLQHCKELNLSGNKLTTLKGFPALQLDKLNLQDNPELNLGEVTAFKEKYKNINIVF
;
A
#
# COMPACT_ATOMS: atom_id res chain seq x y z
N MET A 1 -10.08 -25.35 -4.25
CA MET A 1 -9.85 -26.64 -3.54
C MET A 1 -9.19 -26.33 -2.20
N HIS A 2 -9.93 -26.31 -1.09
CA HIS A 2 -9.41 -26.00 0.25
C HIS A 2 -9.96 -26.99 1.28
N GLY A 3 -9.26 -27.18 2.41
CA GLY A 3 -9.77 -27.94 3.56
C GLY A 3 -9.94 -29.46 3.37
N ARG A 4 -9.49 -30.05 2.25
CA ARG A 4 -9.60 -31.50 2.03
C ARG A 4 -8.51 -32.25 2.79
N ILE A 5 -8.88 -32.78 3.96
CA ILE A 5 -8.00 -33.64 4.77
C ILE A 5 -7.71 -34.94 4.00
N LYS A 6 -6.44 -35.33 3.94
CA LYS A 6 -6.03 -36.60 3.34
C LYS A 6 -6.38 -37.74 4.30
N VAL A 7 -7.55 -38.35 4.10
CA VAL A 7 -7.99 -39.51 4.88
C VAL A 7 -7.39 -40.80 4.28
N ARG A 8 -6.78 -41.65 5.11
CA ARG A 8 -6.42 -43.02 4.72
C ARG A 8 -7.68 -43.88 4.72
N THR A 9 -8.30 -44.02 3.55
CA THR A 9 -9.46 -44.89 3.36
C THR A 9 -9.03 -46.29 2.93
N SER A 10 -9.81 -47.32 3.30
CA SER A 10 -9.61 -48.70 2.85
C SER A 10 -9.78 -48.80 1.31
N GLU A 11 -9.24 -49.85 0.70
CA GLU A 11 -9.39 -50.06 -0.76
C GLU A 11 -10.85 -50.21 -1.17
N GLU A 12 -11.66 -50.88 -0.35
CA GLU A 12 -13.10 -51.05 -0.57
C GLU A 12 -13.86 -49.71 -0.52
N GLU A 13 -13.54 -48.84 0.45
CA GLU A 13 -14.17 -47.53 0.55
C GLU A 13 -13.73 -46.58 -0.59
N LYS A 14 -12.47 -46.69 -1.05
CA LYS A 14 -11.99 -45.99 -2.25
C LYS A 14 -12.74 -46.46 -3.50
N ALA A 15 -12.91 -47.77 -3.67
CA ALA A 15 -13.64 -48.32 -4.81
C ALA A 15 -15.12 -47.87 -4.81
N ARG A 16 -15.78 -47.85 -3.65
CA ARG A 16 -17.15 -47.34 -3.50
C ARG A 16 -17.26 -45.86 -3.85
N LYS A 17 -16.39 -45.01 -3.28
CA LYS A 17 -16.36 -43.56 -3.58
C LYS A 17 -16.05 -43.28 -5.05
N GLU A 18 -15.18 -44.08 -5.66
CA GLU A 18 -14.88 -43.95 -7.09
C GLU A 18 -16.09 -44.29 -7.95
N LYS A 19 -16.80 -45.38 -7.64
CA LYS A 19 -18.03 -45.77 -8.33
C LYS A 19 -19.10 -44.67 -8.26
N GLU A 20 -19.36 -44.15 -7.06
CA GLU A 20 -20.29 -43.02 -6.85
C GLU A 20 -19.86 -41.77 -7.65
N ARG A 21 -18.56 -41.48 -7.69
CA ARG A 21 -18.02 -40.36 -8.47
C ARG A 21 -18.22 -40.56 -9.96
N GLN A 22 -18.01 -41.77 -10.49
CA GLN A 22 -18.21 -42.08 -11.91
C GLN A 22 -19.69 -41.99 -12.31
N GLU A 23 -20.60 -42.44 -11.46
CA GLU A 23 -22.06 -42.30 -11.69
C GLU A 23 -22.47 -40.81 -11.73
N LYS A 24 -22.02 -40.01 -10.76
CA LYS A 24 -22.25 -38.55 -10.76
C LYS A 24 -21.61 -37.87 -11.98
N LEU A 25 -20.42 -38.29 -12.38
CA LEU A 25 -19.72 -37.75 -13.55
C LEU A 25 -20.48 -38.06 -14.85
N LYS A 26 -21.08 -39.25 -14.97
CA LYS A 26 -21.90 -39.62 -16.13
C LYS A 26 -23.13 -38.71 -16.25
N ILE A 27 -23.83 -38.48 -15.14
CA ILE A 27 -24.99 -37.57 -15.09
C ILE A 27 -24.56 -36.15 -15.46
N TYR A 28 -23.48 -35.65 -14.85
CA TYR A 28 -22.94 -34.32 -15.16
C TYR A 28 -22.57 -34.16 -16.64
N LYS A 29 -21.84 -35.13 -17.23
CA LYS A 29 -21.45 -35.10 -18.64
C LYS A 29 -22.67 -35.10 -19.56
N HIS A 30 -23.69 -35.89 -19.25
CA HIS A 30 -24.93 -35.93 -20.01
C HIS A 30 -25.65 -34.58 -19.98
N ALA A 31 -25.85 -34.00 -18.79
CA ALA A 31 -26.47 -32.69 -18.62
C ALA A 31 -25.69 -31.59 -19.35
N MET A 32 -24.35 -31.55 -19.22
CA MET A 32 -23.51 -30.59 -19.94
C MET A 32 -23.62 -30.74 -21.46
N HIS A 33 -23.67 -31.97 -21.98
CA HIS A 33 -23.86 -32.20 -23.41
C HIS A 33 -25.21 -31.66 -23.89
N GLN A 34 -26.30 -31.93 -23.16
CA GLN A 34 -27.63 -31.40 -23.47
C GLN A 34 -27.64 -29.87 -23.45
N ILE A 35 -27.08 -29.24 -22.41
CA ILE A 35 -27.00 -27.77 -22.29
C ILE A 35 -26.29 -27.17 -23.51
N LEU A 36 -25.14 -27.71 -23.89
CA LEU A 36 -24.34 -27.19 -25.00
C LEU A 36 -25.01 -27.42 -26.36
N THR A 37 -25.69 -28.55 -26.56
CA THR A 37 -26.47 -28.83 -27.77
C THR A 37 -27.63 -27.86 -27.91
N LYS A 38 -28.43 -27.66 -26.84
CA LYS A 38 -29.52 -26.67 -26.84
C LYS A 38 -29.00 -25.26 -27.14
N ARG A 39 -27.86 -24.87 -26.54
CA ARG A 39 -27.24 -23.57 -26.81
C ARG A 39 -26.83 -23.42 -28.27
N LYS A 40 -26.21 -24.45 -28.86
CA LYS A 40 -25.81 -24.46 -30.27
C LYS A 40 -27.01 -24.32 -31.21
N ASN A 41 -28.14 -24.94 -30.86
CA ASN A 41 -29.39 -24.88 -31.61
C ASN A 41 -30.21 -23.60 -31.33
N MET A 42 -29.75 -22.72 -30.43
CA MET A 42 -30.49 -21.53 -29.96
C MET A 42 -31.83 -21.86 -29.31
N GLU A 43 -31.94 -23.05 -28.69
CA GLU A 43 -33.11 -23.48 -27.90
C GLU A 43 -33.02 -22.88 -26.49
N GLN A 44 -33.32 -21.59 -26.37
CA GLN A 44 -33.19 -20.78 -25.14
C GLN A 44 -34.52 -20.77 -24.36
N ASP A 45 -34.85 -21.89 -23.73
CA ASP A 45 -36.15 -22.17 -23.10
C ASP A 45 -36.05 -22.46 -21.58
N GLU A 46 -37.21 -22.64 -20.93
CA GLU A 46 -37.29 -22.98 -19.50
C GLU A 46 -36.66 -24.35 -19.17
N GLU A 47 -36.65 -25.29 -20.11
CA GLU A 47 -35.97 -26.59 -19.95
C GLU A 47 -34.45 -26.39 -19.81
N GLN A 48 -33.85 -25.55 -20.66
CA GLN A 48 -32.43 -25.22 -20.56
C GLN A 48 -32.11 -24.50 -19.24
N LEU A 49 -33.01 -23.66 -18.71
CA LEU A 49 -32.89 -23.12 -17.35
C LEU A 49 -32.94 -24.22 -16.29
N ASP A 50 -33.86 -25.17 -16.35
CA ASP A 50 -33.92 -26.25 -15.35
C ASP A 50 -32.62 -27.10 -15.34
N ILE A 51 -32.15 -27.54 -16.51
CA ILE A 51 -30.95 -28.38 -16.61
C ILE A 51 -29.70 -27.62 -16.14
N THR A 52 -29.53 -26.35 -16.53
CA THR A 52 -28.39 -25.54 -16.05
C THR A 52 -28.45 -25.32 -14.54
N GLY A 53 -29.64 -25.09 -13.98
CA GLY A 53 -29.85 -24.92 -12.55
C GLY A 53 -29.40 -26.15 -11.76
N LYS A 54 -29.84 -27.35 -12.17
CA LYS A 54 -29.43 -28.62 -11.55
C LYS A 54 -27.92 -28.82 -11.49
N VAL A 55 -27.20 -28.42 -12.55
CA VAL A 55 -25.74 -28.50 -12.58
C VAL A 55 -25.11 -27.49 -11.62
N LEU A 56 -25.62 -26.27 -11.58
CA LEU A 56 -25.13 -25.20 -10.70
C LEU A 56 -25.38 -25.46 -9.21
N LEU A 57 -26.48 -26.15 -8.87
CA LEU A 57 -26.73 -26.65 -7.51
C LEU A 57 -25.64 -27.61 -7.04
N SER A 58 -24.87 -28.23 -7.94
CA SER A 58 -23.73 -29.08 -7.58
C SER A 58 -22.39 -28.35 -7.67
N ASN A 59 -22.24 -27.44 -8.64
CA ASN A 59 -21.03 -26.66 -8.85
C ASN A 59 -21.37 -25.23 -9.30
N PRO A 60 -21.46 -24.27 -8.37
CA PRO A 60 -21.83 -22.90 -8.70
C PRO A 60 -20.73 -22.11 -9.41
N ASP A 61 -19.51 -22.64 -9.54
CA ASP A 61 -18.38 -21.91 -10.14
C ASP A 61 -18.25 -22.09 -11.66
N ILE A 62 -19.23 -22.71 -12.32
CA ILE A 62 -19.26 -22.85 -13.78
C ILE A 62 -19.83 -21.57 -14.40
N TYR A 63 -18.98 -20.56 -14.56
CA TYR A 63 -19.37 -19.22 -15.07
C TYR A 63 -20.15 -19.28 -16.39
N THR A 64 -19.79 -20.19 -17.31
CA THR A 64 -20.47 -20.35 -18.61
C THR A 64 -21.96 -20.65 -18.44
N LEU A 65 -22.35 -21.40 -17.42
CA LEU A 65 -23.77 -21.73 -17.20
C LEU A 65 -24.54 -20.49 -16.73
N TRP A 66 -23.97 -19.66 -15.85
CA TRP A 66 -24.59 -18.39 -15.47
C TRP A 66 -24.76 -17.45 -16.67
N ASN A 67 -23.79 -17.41 -17.59
CA ASN A 67 -23.92 -16.63 -18.84
C ASN A 67 -25.12 -17.12 -19.68
N ILE A 68 -25.25 -18.44 -19.87
CA ILE A 68 -26.39 -19.05 -20.59
C ILE A 68 -27.70 -18.67 -19.90
N ARG A 69 -27.77 -18.75 -18.57
CA ARG A 69 -28.97 -18.38 -17.82
C ARG A 69 -29.37 -16.92 -18.03
N ARG A 70 -28.40 -15.99 -18.00
CA ARG A 70 -28.68 -14.56 -18.28
C ARG A 70 -29.23 -14.36 -19.69
N GLU A 71 -28.65 -15.03 -20.69
CA GLU A 71 -29.14 -14.99 -22.08
C GLU A 71 -30.61 -15.44 -22.15
N ILE A 72 -30.95 -16.57 -21.53
CA ILE A 72 -32.31 -17.11 -21.54
C ILE A 72 -33.27 -16.18 -20.78
N LEU A 73 -32.90 -15.72 -19.57
CA LEU A 73 -33.74 -14.83 -18.76
C LEU A 73 -34.06 -13.54 -19.51
N LEU A 74 -33.09 -12.93 -20.20
CA LEU A 74 -33.32 -11.74 -21.02
C LEU A 74 -34.31 -11.97 -22.17
N ILE A 75 -34.33 -13.17 -22.74
CA ILE A 75 -35.30 -13.53 -23.80
C ILE A 75 -36.68 -13.75 -23.19
N LEU A 76 -36.78 -14.55 -22.13
CA LEU A 76 -38.05 -14.86 -21.47
C LEU A 76 -38.75 -13.59 -20.94
N CYS A 77 -37.99 -12.65 -20.39
CA CYS A 77 -38.53 -11.38 -19.90
C CYS A 77 -39.04 -10.47 -21.02
N LYS A 78 -38.53 -10.61 -22.26
CA LYS A 78 -39.07 -9.88 -23.43
C LYS A 78 -40.35 -10.49 -23.96
N THR A 79 -40.52 -11.79 -23.79
CA THR A 79 -41.70 -12.53 -24.30
C THR A 79 -42.88 -12.49 -23.34
N LYS A 80 -42.65 -12.26 -22.06
CA LYS A 80 -43.70 -12.19 -21.03
C LYS A 80 -44.22 -10.75 -20.93
N GLU A 81 -45.54 -10.58 -21.01
CA GLU A 81 -46.19 -9.27 -20.87
C GLU A 81 -46.54 -8.93 -19.41
N ASN A 82 -46.57 -9.93 -18.52
CA ASN A 82 -46.97 -9.78 -17.13
C ASN A 82 -45.76 -9.57 -16.20
N GLU A 83 -45.70 -8.40 -15.53
CA GLU A 83 -44.67 -8.06 -14.54
C GLU A 83 -44.58 -9.08 -13.40
N GLU A 84 -45.70 -9.68 -12.98
CA GLU A 84 -45.72 -10.69 -11.91
C GLU A 84 -45.02 -11.99 -12.33
N GLU A 85 -45.11 -12.36 -13.62
CA GLU A 85 -44.40 -13.53 -14.13
C GLU A 85 -42.90 -13.29 -14.26
N ILE A 86 -42.51 -12.08 -14.63
CA ILE A 86 -41.10 -11.65 -14.69
C ILE A 86 -40.51 -11.65 -13.27
N ALA A 87 -41.23 -11.10 -12.29
CA ALA A 87 -40.81 -11.12 -10.89
C ALA A 87 -40.61 -12.56 -10.39
N LYS A 88 -41.52 -13.49 -10.69
CA LYS A 88 -41.39 -14.92 -10.33
C LYS A 88 -40.16 -15.60 -10.94
N LEU A 89 -39.78 -15.24 -12.17
CA LEU A 89 -38.55 -15.75 -12.80
C LEU A 89 -37.31 -15.27 -12.04
N TYR A 90 -37.25 -13.98 -11.72
CA TYR A 90 -36.13 -13.42 -10.96
C TYR A 90 -36.09 -13.94 -9.52
N ASP A 91 -37.23 -14.13 -8.86
CA ASP A 91 -37.29 -14.73 -7.53
C ASP A 91 -36.77 -16.18 -7.54
N SER A 92 -37.11 -16.95 -8.57
CA SER A 92 -36.60 -18.30 -8.77
C SER A 92 -35.08 -18.29 -8.97
N GLU A 93 -34.55 -17.32 -9.71
CA GLU A 93 -33.10 -17.14 -9.89
C GLU A 93 -32.39 -16.72 -8.60
N LEU A 94 -32.99 -15.83 -7.80
CA LEU A 94 -32.48 -15.45 -6.48
C LEU A 94 -32.48 -16.65 -5.51
N ASN A 95 -33.48 -17.52 -5.57
CA ASN A 95 -33.50 -18.75 -4.77
C ASN A 95 -32.39 -19.72 -5.20
N LEU A 96 -32.14 -19.86 -6.50
CA LEU A 96 -31.02 -20.66 -7.01
C LEU A 96 -29.67 -20.13 -6.51
N THR A 97 -29.43 -18.82 -6.64
CA THR A 97 -28.17 -18.21 -6.16
C THR A 97 -28.01 -18.38 -4.65
N GLU A 98 -29.09 -18.24 -3.86
CA GLU A 98 -29.03 -18.45 -2.41
C GLU A 98 -28.66 -19.90 -2.05
N TYR A 99 -29.22 -20.89 -2.75
CA TYR A 99 -28.83 -22.29 -2.54
C TYR A 99 -27.38 -22.55 -2.94
N CYS A 100 -26.96 -22.04 -4.10
CA CYS A 100 -25.58 -22.12 -4.56
C CYS A 100 -24.59 -21.52 -3.55
N LEU A 101 -24.95 -20.40 -2.92
CA LEU A 101 -24.14 -19.72 -1.91
C LEU A 101 -24.11 -20.46 -0.57
N LYS A 102 -25.15 -21.25 -0.22
CA LYS A 102 -25.08 -22.19 0.91
C LYS A 102 -24.05 -23.31 0.68
N ILE A 103 -23.85 -23.72 -0.57
CA ILE A 103 -22.87 -24.75 -0.95
C ILE A 103 -21.47 -24.19 -1.04
N ASN A 104 -21.31 -23.06 -1.73
CA ASN A 104 -20.05 -22.34 -1.83
C ASN A 104 -20.28 -20.84 -1.59
N PRO A 105 -20.15 -20.37 -0.33
CA PRO A 105 -20.36 -18.95 0.01
C PRO A 105 -19.27 -18.03 -0.59
N LYS A 106 -18.22 -18.62 -1.18
CA LYS A 106 -17.10 -17.93 -1.84
C LYS A 106 -17.17 -18.05 -3.37
N SER A 107 -18.34 -18.40 -3.92
CA SER A 107 -18.53 -18.45 -5.37
C SER A 107 -18.69 -17.05 -5.95
N TYR A 108 -17.68 -16.59 -6.68
CA TYR A 108 -17.75 -15.33 -7.44
C TYR A 108 -18.95 -15.31 -8.40
N CYS A 109 -19.21 -16.44 -9.07
CA CYS A 109 -20.23 -16.51 -10.10
C CYS A 109 -21.65 -16.38 -9.52
N ALA A 110 -21.91 -17.00 -8.37
CA ALA A 110 -23.22 -16.93 -7.73
C ALA A 110 -23.52 -15.52 -7.16
N TRP A 111 -22.54 -14.87 -6.52
CA TRP A 111 -22.68 -13.49 -6.06
C TRP A 111 -22.92 -12.54 -7.23
N HIS A 112 -22.12 -12.66 -8.30
CA HIS A 112 -22.27 -11.82 -9.49
C HIS A 112 -23.62 -12.02 -10.21
N GLN A 113 -24.11 -13.27 -10.30
CA GLN A 113 -25.44 -13.53 -10.85
C GLN A 113 -26.52 -12.84 -10.00
N ARG A 114 -26.39 -12.89 -8.66
CA ARG A 114 -27.34 -12.25 -7.75
C ARG A 114 -27.38 -10.74 -7.94
N GLU A 115 -26.22 -10.09 -8.06
CA GLU A 115 -26.12 -8.66 -8.41
C GLU A 115 -26.78 -8.35 -9.75
N TRP A 116 -26.52 -9.17 -10.78
CA TRP A 116 -27.13 -9.00 -12.09
C TRP A 116 -28.65 -9.09 -12.05
N VAL A 117 -29.22 -10.06 -11.33
CA VAL A 117 -30.68 -10.21 -11.19
C VAL A 117 -31.29 -8.95 -10.55
N LEU A 118 -30.69 -8.48 -9.45
CA LEU A 118 -31.21 -7.32 -8.70
C LEU A 118 -31.09 -5.99 -9.45
N THR A 119 -30.07 -5.84 -10.29
CA THR A 119 -29.90 -4.63 -11.13
C THR A 119 -30.69 -4.68 -12.43
N THR A 120 -31.13 -5.85 -12.87
CA THR A 120 -31.92 -6.02 -14.10
C THR A 120 -33.43 -5.95 -13.83
N ARG A 121 -33.89 -6.41 -12.67
CA ARG A 121 -35.31 -6.33 -12.28
C ARG A 121 -35.71 -4.92 -11.86
N THR A 122 -37.00 -4.60 -11.95
CA THR A 122 -37.55 -3.27 -11.64
C THR A 122 -37.94 -3.08 -10.17
N ASP A 123 -38.08 -4.17 -9.42
CA ASP A 123 -38.62 -4.24 -8.06
C ASP A 123 -37.66 -4.88 -7.03
N PRO A 124 -36.36 -4.53 -6.98
CA PRO A 124 -35.42 -5.17 -6.05
C PRO A 124 -35.76 -4.89 -4.58
N ASP A 125 -35.83 -5.94 -3.75
CA ASP A 125 -35.98 -5.81 -2.30
C ASP A 125 -34.62 -5.70 -1.60
N TRP A 126 -34.07 -4.49 -1.57
CA TRP A 126 -32.78 -4.23 -0.94
C TRP A 126 -32.75 -4.49 0.58
N LYS A 127 -33.90 -4.43 1.27
CA LYS A 127 -33.98 -4.71 2.71
C LYS A 127 -33.75 -6.20 2.96
N LYS A 128 -34.35 -7.06 2.15
CA LYS A 128 -34.11 -8.51 2.18
C LYS A 128 -32.65 -8.84 1.90
N GLU A 129 -32.03 -8.17 0.93
CA GLU A 129 -30.61 -8.40 0.59
C GLU A 129 -29.65 -7.94 1.68
N LEU A 130 -29.95 -6.83 2.37
CA LEU A 130 -29.17 -6.40 3.53
C LEU A 130 -29.30 -7.39 4.70
N ALA A 131 -30.50 -7.93 4.94
CA ALA A 131 -30.73 -8.98 5.92
C ALA A 131 -30.03 -10.30 5.56
N LEU A 132 -29.94 -10.62 4.26
CA LEU A 132 -29.15 -11.75 3.76
C LEU A 132 -27.66 -11.55 4.11
N CYS A 133 -27.11 -10.35 3.85
CA CYS A 133 -25.73 -10.03 4.23
C CYS A 133 -25.49 -10.25 5.72
N ASN A 134 -26.39 -9.78 6.58
CA ASN A 134 -26.31 -10.00 8.03
C ASN A 134 -26.26 -11.49 8.39
N THR A 135 -27.04 -12.31 7.69
CA THR A 135 -27.08 -13.76 7.90
C THR A 135 -25.77 -14.42 7.49
N TYR A 136 -25.23 -14.09 6.31
CA TYR A 136 -23.99 -14.67 5.82
C TYR A 136 -22.77 -14.22 6.64
N LEU A 137 -22.75 -12.97 7.12
CA LEU A 137 -21.70 -12.47 8.01
C LEU A 137 -21.79 -13.04 9.44
N LYS A 138 -22.94 -13.60 9.85
CA LYS A 138 -23.03 -14.40 11.08
C LYS A 138 -22.43 -15.79 10.91
N LEU A 139 -22.43 -16.34 9.68
CA LEU A 139 -21.88 -17.67 9.39
C LEU A 139 -20.37 -17.64 9.14
N ASP A 140 -19.90 -16.64 8.38
CA ASP A 140 -18.48 -16.38 8.13
C ASP A 140 -18.28 -14.85 8.11
N GLU A 141 -17.94 -14.30 9.27
CA GLU A 141 -17.76 -12.86 9.47
C GLU A 141 -16.58 -12.27 8.67
N ARG A 142 -15.69 -13.14 8.17
CA ARG A 142 -14.49 -12.80 7.37
C ARG A 142 -14.71 -13.06 5.88
N ASN A 143 -15.92 -13.43 5.46
CA ASN A 143 -16.22 -13.63 4.05
C ASN A 143 -16.23 -12.30 3.30
N PHE A 144 -15.11 -11.98 2.64
CA PHE A 144 -14.98 -10.74 1.88
C PHE A 144 -16.01 -10.62 0.76
N HIS A 145 -16.49 -11.73 0.18
CA HIS A 145 -17.54 -11.65 -0.84
C HIS A 145 -18.85 -11.11 -0.29
N THR A 146 -19.20 -11.49 0.95
CA THR A 146 -20.40 -10.96 1.61
C THR A 146 -20.21 -9.51 2.00
N TRP A 147 -19.02 -9.11 2.45
CA TRP A 147 -18.71 -7.69 2.69
C TRP A 147 -18.77 -6.85 1.41
N ASP A 148 -18.25 -7.37 0.30
CA ASP A 148 -18.28 -6.71 -1.01
C ASP A 148 -19.72 -6.59 -1.51
N TYR A 149 -20.49 -7.67 -1.42
CA TYR A 149 -21.90 -7.69 -1.79
C TYR A 149 -22.73 -6.75 -0.90
N ARG A 150 -22.44 -6.67 0.41
CA ARG A 150 -23.06 -5.68 1.30
C ARG A 150 -22.78 -4.25 0.82
N ARG A 151 -21.52 -3.92 0.48
CA ARG A 151 -21.18 -2.59 -0.06
C ARG A 151 -21.92 -2.30 -1.37
N PHE A 152 -22.08 -3.31 -2.23
CA PHE A 152 -22.95 -3.19 -3.41
C PHE A 152 -24.40 -2.88 -3.01
N VAL A 153 -25.04 -3.67 -2.13
CA VAL A 153 -26.42 -3.44 -1.68
C VAL A 153 -26.59 -2.04 -1.05
N VAL A 154 -25.68 -1.65 -0.16
CA VAL A 154 -25.64 -0.31 0.47
C VAL A 154 -25.54 0.80 -0.58
N SER A 155 -24.76 0.61 -1.66
CA SER A 155 -24.68 1.60 -2.74
C SER A 155 -26.01 1.78 -3.50
N GLN A 156 -26.87 0.76 -3.50
CA GLN A 156 -28.17 0.78 -4.15
C GLN A 156 -29.25 1.39 -3.25
N CYS A 157 -29.36 0.94 -1.99
CA CYS A 157 -30.39 1.43 -1.07
C CYS A 157 -30.01 2.69 -0.28
N LYS A 158 -28.72 3.05 -0.27
CA LYS A 158 -28.16 4.27 0.34
C LYS A 158 -28.71 4.55 1.75
N PRO A 159 -28.57 3.60 2.70
CA PRO A 159 -28.91 3.88 4.09
C PRO A 159 -28.01 5.02 4.61
N PRO A 160 -28.43 5.70 5.70
CA PRO A 160 -27.54 6.62 6.40
C PRO A 160 -26.19 5.97 6.66
N LEU A 161 -25.10 6.69 6.36
CA LEU A 161 -23.74 6.18 6.57
C LEU A 161 -23.47 5.79 8.04
N GLN A 162 -24.16 6.47 8.97
CA GLN A 162 -24.12 6.15 10.39
C GLN A 162 -24.63 4.73 10.69
N ASP A 163 -25.68 4.25 10.01
CA ASP A 163 -26.23 2.90 10.24
C ASP A 163 -25.19 1.82 9.88
N GLU A 164 -24.43 2.03 8.81
CA GLU A 164 -23.36 1.11 8.41
C GLU A 164 -22.14 1.20 9.34
N PHE A 165 -21.84 2.39 9.85
CA PHE A 165 -20.81 2.57 10.87
C PHE A 165 -21.20 1.85 12.17
N ASP A 166 -22.43 1.99 12.63
CA ASP A 166 -22.96 1.31 13.81
C ASP A 166 -22.96 -0.21 13.63
N PHE A 167 -23.30 -0.69 12.43
CA PHE A 167 -23.17 -2.12 12.09
C PHE A 167 -21.74 -2.63 12.26
N THR A 168 -20.71 -1.86 11.91
CA THR A 168 -19.31 -2.28 12.18
C THR A 168 -19.00 -2.31 13.66
N THR A 169 -19.57 -1.40 14.46
CA THR A 169 -19.42 -1.41 15.91
C THR A 169 -20.02 -2.69 16.51
N GLU A 170 -21.23 -3.06 16.09
CA GLU A 170 -21.86 -4.33 16.50
C GLU A 170 -20.97 -5.53 16.16
N LYS A 171 -20.42 -5.56 14.95
CA LYS A 171 -19.54 -6.66 14.52
C LYS A 171 -18.24 -6.75 15.31
N LEU A 172 -17.69 -5.63 15.75
CA LEU A 172 -16.49 -5.58 16.58
C LEU A 172 -16.78 -5.94 18.04
N TYR A 173 -17.97 -5.66 18.55
CA TYR A 173 -18.41 -6.16 19.85
C TYR A 173 -18.68 -7.67 19.82
N ASP A 174 -19.22 -8.20 18.74
CA ASP A 174 -19.38 -9.64 18.53
C ASP A 174 -18.01 -10.34 18.45
N ASN A 175 -17.08 -9.76 17.67
CA ASN A 175 -15.71 -10.27 17.53
C ASN A 175 -14.73 -9.16 17.14
N PHE A 176 -13.89 -8.75 18.07
CA PHE A 176 -12.87 -7.72 17.85
C PHE A 176 -11.74 -8.18 16.90
N SER A 177 -11.64 -9.48 16.59
CA SER A 177 -10.69 -10.02 15.59
C SER A 177 -11.21 -9.98 14.16
N ASN A 178 -12.37 -9.37 13.93
CA ASN A 178 -12.92 -9.21 12.60
C ASN A 178 -12.21 -8.07 11.83
N TYR A 179 -11.11 -8.41 11.14
CA TYR A 179 -10.38 -7.47 10.28
C TYR A 179 -11.26 -6.81 9.21
N SER A 180 -12.26 -7.52 8.68
CA SER A 180 -13.17 -6.96 7.67
C SER A 180 -14.04 -5.83 8.25
N ALA A 181 -14.49 -5.97 9.49
CA ALA A 181 -15.22 -4.91 10.19
C ALA A 181 -14.31 -3.70 10.48
N TRP A 182 -13.10 -3.90 10.99
CA TRP A 182 -12.10 -2.84 11.17
C TRP A 182 -11.79 -2.09 9.86
N HIS A 183 -11.56 -2.84 8.78
CA HIS A 183 -11.31 -2.26 7.47
C HIS A 183 -12.49 -1.44 6.96
N TYR A 184 -13.71 -1.97 7.08
CA TYR A 184 -14.89 -1.26 6.60
C TYR A 184 -15.16 0.00 7.43
N ARG A 185 -14.99 -0.09 8.75
CA ARG A 185 -15.06 1.04 9.68
C ARG A 185 -14.09 2.16 9.32
N SER A 186 -12.84 1.82 8.96
CA SER A 186 -11.81 2.82 8.62
C SER A 186 -12.18 3.67 7.41
N LYS A 187 -12.95 3.12 6.46
CA LYS A 187 -13.43 3.86 5.28
C LYS A 187 -14.52 4.87 5.65
N MET A 188 -15.48 4.46 6.47
CA MET A 188 -16.62 5.31 6.84
C MET A 188 -16.22 6.43 7.80
N LEU A 189 -15.27 6.17 8.70
CA LEU A 189 -14.74 7.17 9.63
C LEU A 189 -14.18 8.41 8.95
N VAL A 190 -13.44 8.23 7.86
CA VAL A 190 -12.84 9.34 7.11
C VAL A 190 -13.92 10.23 6.48
N GLU A 191 -15.06 9.65 6.10
CA GLU A 191 -16.18 10.39 5.51
C GLU A 191 -17.07 11.05 6.58
N LEU A 192 -17.35 10.35 7.69
CA LEU A 192 -18.18 10.87 8.77
C LEU A 192 -17.47 11.94 9.61
N TYR A 193 -16.18 11.75 9.86
CA TYR A 193 -15.43 12.53 10.85
C TYR A 193 -14.04 12.99 10.35
N PRO A 194 -13.97 13.64 9.17
CA PRO A 194 -12.70 14.02 8.57
C PRO A 194 -11.92 15.00 9.44
N ASP A 195 -10.59 14.87 9.45
CA ASP A 195 -9.71 15.92 9.99
C ASP A 195 -9.62 17.08 8.98
N LEU A 196 -10.37 18.15 9.24
CA LEU A 196 -10.40 19.34 8.38
C LEU A 196 -9.08 20.13 8.41
N LYS A 197 -8.32 20.05 9.50
CA LYS A 197 -7.01 20.73 9.62
C LYS A 197 -5.92 19.97 8.85
N GLY A 198 -6.13 18.68 8.62
CA GLY A 198 -5.21 17.79 7.92
C GLY A 198 -4.13 17.21 8.85
N GLY A 199 -3.45 16.16 8.34
CA GLY A 199 -2.37 15.48 9.06
C GLY A 199 -2.75 14.12 9.67
N ARG A 200 -4.04 13.83 9.86
CA ARG A 200 -4.55 12.55 10.42
C ARG A 200 -5.74 12.01 9.63
N PRO A 201 -6.19 10.77 9.89
CA PRO A 201 -7.35 10.19 9.21
C PRO A 201 -8.67 10.85 9.63
N ILE A 202 -8.80 11.21 10.91
CA ILE A 202 -10.05 11.67 11.52
C ILE A 202 -9.80 12.72 12.60
N GLN A 203 -10.85 13.48 12.94
CA GLN A 203 -10.82 14.49 14.00
C GLN A 203 -10.52 13.91 15.39
N ASP A 204 -9.96 14.74 16.27
CA ASP A 204 -9.44 14.40 17.61
C ASP A 204 -10.37 13.54 18.47
N ASN A 205 -11.63 13.96 18.62
CA ASN A 205 -12.57 13.29 19.52
C ASN A 205 -12.82 11.83 19.11
N HIS A 206 -12.94 11.58 17.80
CA HIS A 206 -13.13 10.24 17.27
C HIS A 206 -11.81 9.47 17.24
N HIS A 207 -10.70 10.15 16.99
CA HIS A 207 -9.37 9.54 17.05
C HIS A 207 -9.08 8.95 18.44
N LYS A 208 -9.34 9.71 19.50
CA LYS A 208 -9.21 9.25 20.89
C LYS A 208 -10.16 8.07 21.19
N HIS A 209 -11.41 8.15 20.74
CA HIS A 209 -12.38 7.07 20.93
C HIS A 209 -11.94 5.77 20.26
N GLU A 210 -11.51 5.82 19.00
CA GLU A 210 -11.06 4.65 18.24
C GLU A 210 -9.77 4.05 18.84
N LEU A 211 -8.83 4.89 19.29
CA LEU A 211 -7.63 4.42 20.00
C LEU A 211 -8.00 3.63 21.26
N LYS A 212 -8.99 4.07 22.05
CA LYS A 212 -9.48 3.32 23.22
C LYS A 212 -10.14 2.00 22.82
N MET A 213 -10.91 1.98 21.74
CA MET A 213 -11.55 0.76 21.26
C MET A 213 -10.49 -0.28 20.84
N VAL A 214 -9.45 0.17 20.14
CA VAL A 214 -8.28 -0.64 19.80
C VAL A 214 -7.57 -1.16 21.03
N GLN A 215 -7.33 -0.31 22.04
CA GLN A 215 -6.70 -0.74 23.28
C GLN A 215 -7.50 -1.87 23.93
N ASN A 216 -8.81 -1.71 24.07
CA ASN A 216 -9.64 -2.76 24.65
C ASN A 216 -9.54 -4.09 23.88
N ALA A 217 -9.55 -4.04 22.54
CA ALA A 217 -9.40 -5.23 21.71
C ALA A 217 -8.00 -5.87 21.85
N ALA A 218 -6.95 -5.07 21.64
CA ALA A 218 -5.57 -5.53 21.57
C ALA A 218 -5.02 -6.01 22.93
N PHE A 219 -5.53 -5.49 24.04
CA PHE A 219 -5.16 -5.95 25.38
C PHE A 219 -6.04 -7.12 25.88
N THR A 220 -7.17 -7.40 25.22
CA THR A 220 -7.97 -8.61 25.47
C THR A 220 -7.36 -9.83 24.79
N ASP A 221 -6.86 -9.68 23.56
CA ASP A 221 -6.09 -10.70 22.84
C ASP A 221 -4.88 -10.06 22.12
N PRO A 222 -3.70 -10.02 22.77
CA PRO A 222 -2.49 -9.44 22.19
C PRO A 222 -1.99 -10.13 20.92
N ASP A 223 -2.37 -11.39 20.67
CA ASP A 223 -1.97 -12.13 19.47
C ASP A 223 -2.83 -11.78 18.25
N ASP A 224 -4.00 -11.16 18.45
CA ASP A 224 -4.84 -10.71 17.36
C ASP A 224 -4.27 -9.47 16.66
N THR A 225 -3.80 -9.71 15.44
CA THR A 225 -3.20 -8.67 14.60
C THR A 225 -4.17 -7.59 14.12
N SER A 226 -5.49 -7.86 14.12
CA SER A 226 -6.48 -7.00 13.45
C SER A 226 -6.55 -5.61 14.08
N ALA A 227 -6.65 -5.57 15.41
CA ALA A 227 -6.65 -4.33 16.18
C ALA A 227 -5.33 -3.57 16.02
N TRP A 228 -4.19 -4.26 16.04
CA TRP A 228 -2.87 -3.65 15.84
C TRP A 228 -2.71 -3.01 14.45
N PHE A 229 -3.19 -3.66 13.38
CA PHE A 229 -3.15 -3.08 12.03
C PHE A 229 -4.07 -1.86 11.90
N TYR A 230 -5.25 -1.91 12.52
CA TYR A 230 -6.15 -0.76 12.56
C TYR A 230 -5.56 0.40 13.39
N GLN A 231 -4.87 0.10 14.49
CA GLN A 231 -4.12 1.09 15.27
C GLN A 231 -3.08 1.81 14.40
N ARG A 232 -2.27 1.06 13.64
CA ARG A 232 -1.28 1.66 12.74
C ARG A 232 -1.92 2.57 11.71
N TRP A 233 -3.11 2.22 11.23
CA TRP A 233 -3.88 3.09 10.35
C TRP A 233 -4.33 4.38 11.07
N LEU A 234 -4.84 4.30 12.31
CA LEU A 234 -5.17 5.48 13.12
C LEU A 234 -3.96 6.40 13.30
N LEU A 235 -2.77 5.83 13.56
CA LEU A 235 -1.54 6.60 13.75
C LEU A 235 -0.97 7.17 12.44
N GLY A 236 -1.40 6.69 11.28
CA GLY A 236 -0.90 7.13 9.98
C GLY A 236 -1.52 8.44 9.50
N ALA A 237 -0.74 9.29 8.83
CA ALA A 237 -1.26 10.50 8.19
C ALA A 237 -2.03 10.18 6.88
N VAL A 238 -3.23 10.72 6.72
CA VAL A 238 -4.00 10.60 5.45
C VAL A 238 -3.63 11.69 4.45
N LYS A 239 -3.25 12.89 4.93
CA LYS A 239 -2.80 13.99 4.08
C LYS A 239 -1.30 14.16 4.24
N VAL A 240 -0.54 13.70 3.25
CA VAL A 240 0.89 13.99 3.19
C VAL A 240 1.10 15.22 2.33
N THR A 241 1.73 16.25 2.90
CA THR A 241 2.12 17.44 2.17
C THR A 241 3.23 17.09 1.19
N ILE A 242 2.94 17.26 -0.10
CA ILE A 242 3.89 17.05 -1.19
C ILE A 242 4.49 18.41 -1.50
N GLN A 243 5.77 18.58 -1.21
CA GLN A 243 6.48 19.84 -1.40
C GLN A 243 7.90 19.60 -1.92
N PRO A 244 8.50 20.58 -2.62
CA PRO A 244 9.91 20.53 -2.94
C PRO A 244 10.70 20.62 -1.64
N VAL A 245 11.67 19.73 -1.48
CA VAL A 245 12.51 19.65 -0.28
C VAL A 245 13.88 20.25 -0.55
N ALA A 246 14.51 19.90 -1.67
CA ALA A 246 15.80 20.45 -2.06
C ALA A 246 15.81 20.81 -3.55
N CYS A 247 16.54 21.84 -3.91
CA CYS A 247 16.89 22.15 -5.28
C CYS A 247 18.39 22.41 -5.42
N CYS A 248 18.97 22.03 -6.55
CA CYS A 248 20.37 22.30 -6.85
C CYS A 248 20.49 22.74 -8.31
N ILE A 249 21.06 23.91 -8.52
CA ILE A 249 21.21 24.56 -9.81
C ILE A 249 22.70 24.69 -10.11
N THR A 250 23.10 24.17 -11.27
CA THR A 250 24.46 24.24 -11.82
C THR A 250 24.43 24.82 -13.23
N SER A 251 25.56 25.14 -13.84
CA SER A 251 25.62 25.72 -15.20
C SER A 251 24.93 24.88 -16.30
N SER A 252 24.75 23.57 -16.07
CA SER A 252 24.23 22.62 -17.06
C SER A 252 22.84 22.06 -16.77
N LYS A 253 22.40 22.12 -15.51
CA LYS A 253 21.12 21.55 -15.08
C LYS A 253 20.68 22.11 -13.73
N ALA A 254 19.37 22.13 -13.54
CA ALA A 254 18.71 22.26 -12.25
C ALA A 254 18.07 20.92 -11.86
N THR A 255 18.07 20.58 -10.57
CA THR A 255 17.38 19.41 -10.04
C THR A 255 16.44 19.82 -8.91
N ILE A 256 15.22 19.31 -8.89
CA ILE A 256 14.22 19.56 -7.85
C ILE A 256 13.82 18.23 -7.21
N ALA A 257 14.17 18.07 -5.93
CA ALA A 257 13.81 16.93 -5.10
C ALA A 257 12.50 17.21 -4.36
N TRP A 258 11.68 16.18 -4.19
CA TRP A 258 10.37 16.26 -3.57
C TRP A 258 10.25 15.34 -2.35
N SER A 259 9.38 15.73 -1.42
CA SER A 259 9.04 14.88 -0.27
C SER A 259 8.38 13.57 -0.70
N LYS A 260 7.66 13.58 -1.83
CA LYS A 260 7.06 12.42 -2.49
C LYS A 260 7.06 12.58 -4.01
N SER A 261 6.91 11.48 -4.74
CA SER A 261 6.87 11.51 -6.20
C SER A 261 5.71 12.35 -6.74
N VAL A 262 6.01 13.24 -7.69
CA VAL A 262 5.06 14.06 -8.45
C VAL A 262 5.13 13.70 -9.93
N SER A 263 4.10 14.02 -10.71
CA SER A 263 4.07 13.76 -12.15
C SER A 263 4.79 14.85 -12.95
N LYS A 264 5.24 14.52 -14.18
CA LYS A 264 5.80 15.51 -15.12
C LYS A 264 4.85 16.70 -15.34
N LYS A 265 3.56 16.40 -15.52
CA LYS A 265 2.53 17.43 -15.70
C LYS A 265 2.44 18.37 -14.50
N TYR A 266 2.59 17.86 -13.28
CA TYR A 266 2.61 18.69 -12.08
C TYR A 266 3.84 19.62 -12.08
N MET A 267 5.02 19.08 -12.38
CA MET A 267 6.25 19.89 -12.51
C MET A 267 6.11 21.05 -13.49
N GLU A 268 5.59 20.77 -14.70
CA GLU A 268 5.45 21.77 -15.76
C GLU A 268 4.47 22.90 -15.42
N ASN A 269 3.43 22.62 -14.63
CA ASN A 269 2.41 23.61 -14.29
C ASN A 269 2.71 24.35 -12.99
N ASN A 270 3.45 23.72 -12.07
CA ASN A 270 3.54 24.18 -10.67
C ASN A 270 4.95 24.57 -10.24
N ILE A 271 6.01 24.30 -11.02
CA ILE A 271 7.38 24.71 -10.68
C ILE A 271 7.94 25.66 -11.72
N LYS A 272 8.48 26.77 -11.23
CA LYS A 272 9.25 27.72 -12.03
C LYS A 272 10.59 27.98 -11.37
N VAL A 273 11.64 28.02 -12.16
CA VAL A 273 13.00 28.29 -11.67
C VAL A 273 13.45 29.62 -12.26
N TYR A 274 14.01 30.48 -11.43
CA TYR A 274 14.43 31.84 -11.81
C TYR A 274 15.91 32.05 -11.52
N LEU A 275 16.59 32.76 -12.42
CA LEU A 275 17.91 33.36 -12.22
C LEU A 275 17.84 34.85 -12.58
N ASN A 276 18.21 35.71 -11.64
CA ASN A 276 18.15 37.18 -11.81
C ASN A 276 16.78 37.66 -12.31
N SER A 277 15.70 37.07 -11.78
CA SER A 277 14.31 37.31 -12.19
C SER A 277 13.93 36.87 -13.61
N VAL A 278 14.81 36.17 -14.33
CA VAL A 278 14.50 35.53 -15.61
C VAL A 278 14.10 34.08 -15.36
N GLU A 279 12.93 33.67 -15.84
CA GLU A 279 12.43 32.30 -15.75
C GLU A 279 13.22 31.39 -16.69
N PHE A 280 13.66 30.23 -16.17
CA PHE A 280 14.21 29.16 -16.98
C PHE A 280 13.10 28.41 -17.70
N ILE A 281 13.17 28.40 -19.02
CA ILE A 281 12.32 27.58 -19.87
C ILE A 281 13.16 26.41 -20.36
N GLY A 282 12.71 25.20 -20.05
CA GLY A 282 13.36 23.97 -20.48
C GLY A 282 12.40 22.79 -20.35
N GLU A 283 12.91 21.60 -20.66
CA GLU A 283 12.14 20.37 -20.55
C GLU A 283 12.46 19.64 -19.24
N TRP A 284 11.43 19.35 -18.45
CA TRP A 284 11.55 18.50 -17.27
C TRP A 284 11.71 17.03 -17.66
N LYS A 285 12.73 16.39 -17.09
CA LYS A 285 13.03 14.97 -17.22
C LYS A 285 12.98 14.28 -15.86
N SER A 286 12.38 13.11 -15.84
CA SER A 286 12.39 12.20 -14.69
C SER A 286 13.80 11.66 -14.46
N CYS A 287 14.25 11.63 -13.21
CA CYS A 287 15.58 11.11 -12.86
C CYS A 287 15.65 9.58 -13.01
N THR A 288 14.55 8.89 -12.72
CA THR A 288 14.42 7.43 -12.72
C THR A 288 13.81 6.90 -14.02
N GLY A 289 13.22 7.78 -14.83
CA GLY A 289 12.56 7.43 -16.09
C GLY A 289 11.07 7.08 -15.95
N TYR A 290 10.51 7.16 -14.74
CA TYR A 290 9.08 6.95 -14.50
C TYR A 290 8.26 8.24 -14.69
N GLU A 291 6.95 8.08 -14.94
CA GLU A 291 5.99 9.19 -15.08
C GLU A 291 5.87 10.03 -13.79
N TYR A 292 6.02 9.36 -12.65
CA TYR A 292 6.06 9.96 -11.32
C TYR A 292 7.46 9.77 -10.75
N ASP A 293 8.07 10.86 -10.29
CA ASP A 293 9.41 10.84 -9.70
C ASP A 293 9.51 11.81 -8.53
N ASP A 294 10.37 11.48 -7.56
CA ASP A 294 10.71 12.36 -6.44
C ASP A 294 11.97 13.20 -6.70
N LEU A 295 12.62 13.03 -7.86
CA LEU A 295 13.67 13.92 -8.34
C LEU A 295 13.48 14.23 -9.82
N TRP A 296 13.42 15.52 -10.15
CA TRP A 296 13.24 16.02 -11.50
C TRP A 296 14.44 16.83 -11.95
N ILE A 297 14.81 16.71 -13.23
CA ILE A 297 15.96 17.36 -13.85
C ILE A 297 15.46 18.30 -14.93
N LEU A 298 15.88 19.57 -14.87
CA LEU A 298 15.69 20.56 -15.91
C LEU A 298 17.06 20.83 -16.55
N GLU A 299 17.24 20.34 -17.78
CA GLU A 299 18.48 20.61 -18.53
C GLU A 299 18.45 22.02 -19.12
N HIS A 300 19.57 22.73 -19.02
CA HIS A 300 19.73 24.05 -19.62
C HIS A 300 21.20 24.32 -19.99
N LYS A 301 21.44 25.39 -20.74
CA LYS A 301 22.79 25.86 -21.06
C LYS A 301 22.92 27.30 -20.59
N LEU A 302 23.59 27.50 -19.46
CA LEU A 302 23.91 28.83 -18.95
C LEU A 302 25.41 28.93 -18.76
N ASP A 303 26.02 29.89 -19.45
CA ASP A 303 27.47 30.03 -19.47
C ASP A 303 28.01 30.59 -18.14
N VAL A 304 27.20 31.32 -17.36
CA VAL A 304 27.55 31.84 -16.01
C VAL A 304 26.30 32.00 -15.14
N ILE A 305 26.35 31.53 -13.89
CA ILE A 305 25.29 31.72 -12.89
C ILE A 305 25.80 32.71 -11.84
N ASP A 306 25.71 34.00 -12.14
CA ASP A 306 26.00 35.06 -11.17
C ASP A 306 24.70 35.78 -10.82
N GLY A 307 24.23 35.59 -9.58
CA GLY A 307 23.15 36.38 -8.99
C GLY A 307 22.06 35.57 -8.27
N GLU A 308 20.86 36.14 -8.14
CA GLU A 308 19.78 35.57 -7.32
C GLU A 308 19.14 34.37 -8.01
N VAL A 309 19.19 33.20 -7.37
CA VAL A 309 18.53 31.97 -7.83
C VAL A 309 17.38 31.63 -6.88
N LYS A 310 16.20 31.38 -7.44
CA LYS A 310 15.03 30.97 -6.67
C LYS A 310 14.15 29.99 -7.42
N VAL A 311 13.45 29.14 -6.68
CA VAL A 311 12.42 28.24 -7.19
C VAL A 311 11.07 28.70 -6.65
N GLU A 312 10.09 28.87 -7.52
CA GLU A 312 8.70 29.16 -7.17
C GLU A 312 7.88 27.87 -7.32
N HIS A 313 7.19 27.49 -6.24
CA HIS A 313 6.20 26.43 -6.22
C HIS A 313 4.80 27.03 -6.11
N ILE A 314 3.99 26.78 -7.14
CA ILE A 314 2.60 27.24 -7.23
C ILE A 314 1.72 26.14 -6.62
N LEU A 315 1.11 26.43 -5.47
CA LEU A 315 0.21 25.53 -4.77
C LEU A 315 -1.16 25.43 -5.46
N SER A 316 -1.96 24.43 -5.08
CA SER A 316 -3.29 24.20 -5.64
C SER A 316 -4.30 25.32 -5.38
N ASN A 317 -4.05 26.16 -4.38
CA ASN A 317 -4.82 27.35 -4.03
C ASN A 317 -4.23 28.64 -4.65
N GLU A 318 -3.34 28.51 -5.65
CA GLU A 318 -2.63 29.60 -6.32
C GLU A 318 -1.67 30.42 -5.42
N GLN A 319 -1.48 30.00 -4.16
CA GLN A 319 -0.41 30.56 -3.33
C GLN A 319 0.96 30.13 -3.87
N LYS A 320 1.96 30.99 -3.65
CA LYS A 320 3.32 30.78 -4.13
C LYS A 320 4.26 30.59 -2.95
N GLU A 321 4.93 29.46 -2.91
CA GLU A 321 6.04 29.21 -2.00
C GLU A 321 7.36 29.46 -2.75
N LEU A 322 8.27 30.20 -2.12
CA LEU A 322 9.57 30.56 -2.70
C LEU A 322 10.69 29.87 -1.95
N ILE A 323 11.54 29.15 -2.69
CA ILE A 323 12.75 28.52 -2.18
C ILE A 323 13.94 29.33 -2.71
N ILE A 324 14.58 30.07 -1.81
CA ILE A 324 15.78 30.85 -2.12
C ILE A 324 16.97 29.90 -2.16
N CYS A 325 17.80 30.00 -3.20
CA CYS A 325 18.97 29.17 -3.36
C CYS A 325 20.23 29.97 -3.01
N GLU A 326 21.07 29.40 -2.17
CA GLU A 326 22.33 30.01 -1.73
C GLU A 326 23.51 29.44 -2.52
N SER A 327 24.54 30.24 -2.77
CA SER A 327 25.76 29.76 -3.43
C SER A 327 26.58 28.92 -2.44
N TYR A 328 26.79 27.65 -2.78
CA TYR A 328 27.59 26.72 -1.99
C TYR A 328 29.01 26.58 -2.56
N GLU A 329 29.13 26.61 -3.90
CA GLU A 329 30.38 26.67 -4.65
C GLU A 329 30.18 27.62 -5.85
N PRO A 330 31.25 28.07 -6.53
CA PRO A 330 31.12 28.83 -7.77
C PRO A 330 30.22 28.10 -8.78
N SER A 331 29.18 28.78 -9.27
CA SER A 331 28.19 28.24 -10.20
C SER A 331 27.35 27.06 -9.67
N VAL A 332 27.31 26.84 -8.36
CA VAL A 332 26.46 25.82 -7.70
C VAL A 332 25.61 26.48 -6.62
N TYR A 333 24.30 26.46 -6.82
CA TYR A 333 23.33 27.06 -5.91
C TYR A 333 22.40 25.98 -5.36
N VAL A 334 22.20 25.97 -4.05
CA VAL A 334 21.35 24.98 -3.37
C VAL A 334 20.28 25.71 -2.57
N GLY A 335 19.03 25.33 -2.80
CA GLY A 335 17.89 25.76 -1.99
C GLY A 335 17.33 24.58 -1.21
N LYS A 336 16.92 24.84 0.03
CA LYS A 336 16.37 23.83 0.95
C LYS A 336 15.11 24.38 1.60
N ASN A 337 14.06 23.58 1.64
CA ASN A 337 12.81 23.91 2.31
C ASN A 337 12.78 23.33 3.72
N GLU A 338 11.80 23.69 4.55
CA GLU A 338 11.61 23.02 5.83
C GLU A 338 11.21 21.56 5.63
N ILE A 339 11.76 20.68 6.48
CA ILE A 339 11.49 19.25 6.45
C ILE A 339 10.95 18.79 7.80
N SER A 340 9.98 17.87 7.78
CA SER A 340 9.49 17.18 8.96
C SER A 340 9.09 15.76 8.59
N PHE A 341 9.62 14.80 9.33
CA PHE A 341 9.23 13.38 9.24
C PHE A 341 8.22 12.99 10.33
N GLN A 342 8.04 13.84 11.34
CA GLN A 342 7.14 13.57 12.44
C GLN A 342 5.69 13.93 12.07
N ASN A 343 4.78 12.99 12.33
CA ASN A 343 3.34 13.25 12.26
C ASN A 343 2.92 14.18 13.40
N GLN A 344 2.08 15.16 13.09
CA GLN A 344 1.54 16.06 14.10
C GLN A 344 0.25 15.48 14.70
N TYR A 345 0.26 15.28 16.02
CA TYR A 345 -0.91 14.88 16.80
C TYR A 345 -1.31 16.01 17.74
N SER A 346 -2.61 16.20 17.96
CA SER A 346 -3.09 17.15 18.96
C SER A 346 -2.81 16.66 20.38
N GLU A 347 -2.77 17.59 21.32
CA GLU A 347 -2.52 17.31 22.73
C GLU A 347 -3.44 16.20 23.30
N PRO A 348 -4.78 16.18 23.07
CA PRO A 348 -5.63 15.10 23.57
C PRO A 348 -5.31 13.71 23.01
N VAL A 349 -4.78 13.65 21.79
CA VAL A 349 -4.32 12.40 21.16
C VAL A 349 -2.99 11.98 21.76
N VAL A 350 -2.06 12.91 21.95
CA VAL A 350 -0.76 12.62 22.59
C VAL A 350 -0.95 12.14 24.02
N GLU A 351 -1.88 12.70 24.79
CA GLU A 351 -2.26 12.20 26.11
C GLU A 351 -2.71 10.74 26.06
N GLU A 352 -3.60 10.40 25.14
CA GLU A 352 -4.08 9.03 24.93
C GLU A 352 -2.93 8.08 24.54
N LEU A 353 -2.03 8.50 23.65
CA LEU A 353 -0.86 7.69 23.28
C LEU A 353 0.07 7.44 24.47
N ASN A 354 0.24 8.41 25.37
CA ASN A 354 1.02 8.22 26.59
C ASN A 354 0.34 7.25 27.56
N GLU A 355 -0.99 7.31 27.72
CA GLU A 355 -1.76 6.34 28.51
C GLU A 355 -1.56 4.91 27.97
N GLN A 356 -1.68 4.73 26.65
CA GLN A 356 -1.48 3.43 26.00
C GLN A 356 -0.03 2.96 26.04
N LEU A 357 0.94 3.86 25.88
CA LEU A 357 2.35 3.55 26.04
C LEU A 357 2.66 3.02 27.45
N SER A 358 2.07 3.62 28.47
CA SER A 358 2.18 3.14 29.85
C SER A 358 1.60 1.72 29.99
N ALA A 359 0.41 1.47 29.42
CA ALA A 359 -0.19 0.14 29.42
C ALA A 359 0.67 -0.90 28.67
N CYS A 360 1.23 -0.55 27.50
CA CYS A 360 2.13 -1.43 26.76
C CYS A 360 3.40 -1.76 27.56
N ARG A 361 3.99 -0.77 28.26
CA ARG A 361 5.15 -0.99 29.13
C ARG A 361 4.83 -1.93 30.30
N GLN A 362 3.65 -1.82 30.90
CA GLN A 362 3.19 -2.76 31.93
C GLN A 362 3.02 -4.17 31.37
N LEU A 363 2.45 -4.30 30.17
CA LEU A 363 2.29 -5.59 29.50
C LEU A 363 3.65 -6.20 29.15
N LEU A 364 4.62 -5.42 28.66
CA LEU A 364 5.99 -5.89 28.40
C LEU A 364 6.74 -6.31 29.68
N ALA A 365 6.41 -5.72 30.83
CA ALA A 365 6.96 -6.17 32.10
C ALA A 365 6.47 -7.57 32.50
N LEU A 366 5.28 -7.98 32.02
CA LEU A 366 4.71 -9.31 32.23
C LEU A 366 5.11 -10.29 31.11
N GLU A 367 5.12 -9.82 29.86
CA GLU A 367 5.38 -10.57 28.63
C GLU A 367 6.48 -9.88 27.80
N PRO A 368 7.75 -9.97 28.19
CA PRO A 368 8.84 -9.24 27.53
C PRO A 368 9.07 -9.68 26.08
N ASP A 369 8.67 -10.91 25.73
CA ASP A 369 8.86 -11.48 24.39
C ASP A 369 7.67 -11.21 23.46
N ASN A 370 6.65 -10.45 23.90
CA ASN A 370 5.50 -10.11 23.06
C ASN A 370 5.91 -9.10 21.98
N ARG A 371 6.23 -9.63 20.80
CA ARG A 371 6.66 -8.84 19.63
C ARG A 371 5.65 -7.77 19.20
N TRP A 372 4.35 -8.00 19.38
CA TRP A 372 3.33 -7.04 18.96
C TRP A 372 3.31 -5.85 19.91
N THR A 373 3.31 -6.12 21.22
CA THR A 373 3.38 -5.06 22.24
C THR A 373 4.68 -4.28 22.14
N LEU A 374 5.82 -4.94 21.89
CA LEU A 374 7.11 -4.26 21.72
C LEU A 374 7.13 -3.37 20.46
N LEU A 375 6.60 -3.88 19.35
CA LEU A 375 6.50 -3.11 18.12
C LEU A 375 5.53 -1.94 18.26
N THR A 376 4.40 -2.11 18.94
CA THR A 376 3.48 -1.00 19.23
C THR A 376 4.12 0.04 20.13
N THR A 377 4.81 -0.38 21.19
CA THR A 377 5.58 0.50 22.08
C THR A 377 6.58 1.34 21.29
N THR A 378 7.33 0.70 20.39
CA THR A 378 8.29 1.35 19.48
C THR A 378 7.62 2.41 18.61
N ILE A 379 6.46 2.09 18.04
CA ILE A 379 5.70 3.01 17.18
C ILE A 379 5.15 4.18 17.98
N PHE A 380 4.62 3.95 19.19
CA PHE A 380 4.13 5.04 20.06
C PHE A 380 5.23 6.00 20.44
N LEU A 381 6.40 5.50 20.85
CA LEU A 381 7.56 6.35 21.17
C LEU A 381 7.91 7.25 19.98
N HIS A 382 7.98 6.67 18.77
CA HIS A 382 8.26 7.42 17.56
C HIS A 382 7.15 8.45 17.21
N CYS A 383 5.88 8.08 17.37
CA CYS A 383 4.74 8.98 17.13
C CYS A 383 4.69 10.15 18.14
N ILE A 384 4.94 9.88 19.43
CA ILE A 384 4.89 10.88 20.49
C ILE A 384 6.05 11.87 20.32
N ASN A 385 7.28 11.38 20.22
CA ASN A 385 8.46 12.21 20.01
C ASN A 385 9.64 11.38 19.50
N ALA A 386 9.80 11.33 18.17
CA ALA A 386 10.84 10.55 17.52
C ALA A 386 12.27 10.91 17.98
N SER A 387 12.54 12.21 18.18
CA SER A 387 13.87 12.68 18.59
C SER A 387 14.19 12.34 20.04
N LEU A 388 13.23 12.57 20.96
CA LEU A 388 13.42 12.29 22.39
C LEU A 388 13.62 10.81 22.68
N TYR A 389 12.87 9.94 21.99
CA TYR A 389 12.87 8.50 22.24
C TYR A 389 13.69 7.70 21.21
N HIS A 390 14.54 8.37 20.41
CA HIS A 390 15.26 7.75 19.30
C HIS A 390 16.07 6.52 19.72
N GLU A 391 16.87 6.64 20.79
CA GLU A 391 17.70 5.54 21.29
C GLU A 391 16.85 4.34 21.75
N GLU A 392 15.75 4.58 22.46
CA GLU A 392 14.82 3.53 22.93
C GLU A 392 14.15 2.83 21.74
N VAL A 393 13.74 3.60 20.73
CA VAL A 393 13.13 3.09 19.49
C VAL A 393 14.10 2.17 18.74
N ILE A 394 15.36 2.59 18.55
CA ILE A 394 16.36 1.76 17.89
C ILE A 394 16.67 0.49 18.70
N ALA A 395 16.81 0.60 20.02
CA ALA A 395 17.03 -0.56 20.89
C ALA A 395 15.88 -1.58 20.82
N ASN A 396 14.63 -1.11 20.80
CA ASN A 396 13.46 -1.98 20.64
C ASN A 396 13.45 -2.69 19.27
N LEU A 397 13.79 -1.99 18.19
CA LEU A 397 13.92 -2.61 16.85
C LEU A 397 15.02 -3.68 16.80
N GLN A 398 16.15 -3.49 17.49
CA GLN A 398 17.19 -4.52 17.57
C GLN A 398 16.70 -5.75 18.32
N THR A 399 15.93 -5.56 19.39
CA THR A 399 15.30 -6.65 20.15
C THR A 399 14.28 -7.40 19.29
N LEU A 400 13.45 -6.67 18.53
CA LEU A 400 12.48 -7.26 17.60
C LEU A 400 13.12 -8.13 16.50
N LYS A 401 14.33 -7.79 16.02
CA LYS A 401 15.07 -8.65 15.09
C LYS A 401 15.41 -10.01 15.68
N GLN A 402 15.64 -10.09 16.98
CA GLN A 402 15.93 -11.34 17.68
C GLN A 402 14.65 -12.15 17.92
N LEU A 403 13.56 -11.48 18.31
CA LEU A 403 12.28 -12.12 18.63
C LEU A 403 11.47 -12.55 17.39
N ASP A 404 11.60 -11.84 16.26
CA ASP A 404 10.86 -12.12 15.03
C ASP A 404 11.77 -12.22 13.81
N SER A 405 12.52 -13.32 13.76
CA SER A 405 13.53 -13.59 12.74
C SER A 405 13.01 -13.52 11.30
N GLN A 406 11.74 -13.87 11.07
CA GLN A 406 11.10 -13.80 9.75
C GLN A 406 10.94 -12.36 9.24
N ARG A 407 10.97 -11.36 10.13
CA ARG A 407 10.79 -9.93 9.81
C ARG A 407 12.08 -9.11 10.01
N THR A 408 13.23 -9.76 10.19
CA THR A 408 14.54 -9.09 10.40
C THR A 408 14.84 -8.00 9.37
N GLY A 409 14.53 -8.26 8.09
CA GLY A 409 14.73 -7.28 7.02
C GLY A 409 13.86 -6.02 7.21
N TYR A 410 12.59 -6.19 7.57
CA TYR A 410 11.68 -5.09 7.85
C TYR A 410 12.18 -4.19 9.00
N TYR A 411 12.64 -4.77 10.10
CA TYR A 411 13.18 -3.99 11.22
C TYR A 411 14.50 -3.30 10.86
N SER A 412 15.35 -3.94 10.06
CA SER A 412 16.62 -3.35 9.61
C SER A 412 16.38 -2.14 8.69
N ASP A 413 15.34 -2.20 7.85
CA ASP A 413 14.92 -1.06 7.04
C ASP A 413 14.28 0.06 7.87
N LEU A 414 13.55 -0.26 8.95
CA LEU A 414 13.08 0.76 9.90
C LEU A 414 14.23 1.43 10.65
N ILE A 415 15.21 0.67 11.12
CA ILE A 415 16.43 1.22 11.76
C ILE A 415 17.12 2.17 10.78
N SER A 416 17.35 1.72 9.54
CA SER A 416 17.98 2.55 8.50
C SER A 416 17.19 3.84 8.26
N ARG A 417 15.86 3.74 8.14
CA ARG A 417 14.98 4.89 7.91
C ARG A 417 15.01 5.89 9.05
N TRP A 418 14.76 5.45 10.28
CA TRP A 418 14.62 6.37 11.40
C TRP A 418 15.95 6.98 11.83
N ASN A 419 17.06 6.26 11.70
CA ASN A 419 18.39 6.87 11.86
C ASN A 419 18.67 7.93 10.79
N ILE A 420 18.35 7.66 9.52
CA ILE A 420 18.51 8.65 8.44
C ILE A 420 17.59 9.86 8.67
N GLU A 421 16.33 9.67 9.06
CA GLU A 421 15.41 10.78 9.33
C GLU A 421 15.89 11.65 10.51
N ASN A 422 16.39 11.04 11.58
CA ASN A 422 16.97 11.76 12.72
C ASN A 422 18.21 12.56 12.29
N GLN A 423 19.18 11.88 11.65
CA GLN A 423 20.39 12.51 11.12
C GLN A 423 20.07 13.66 10.14
N LEU A 424 19.12 13.43 9.24
CA LEU A 424 18.75 14.39 8.21
C LEU A 424 18.16 15.66 8.85
N THR A 425 17.34 15.53 9.90
CA THR A 425 16.77 16.68 10.62
C THR A 425 17.86 17.59 11.21
N ASP A 426 18.94 17.01 11.74
CA ASP A 426 20.06 17.77 12.31
C ASP A 426 20.96 18.38 11.22
N ASN A 427 21.31 17.57 10.21
CA ASN A 427 22.28 17.97 9.18
C ASN A 427 21.68 18.87 8.09
N TYR A 428 20.35 18.92 7.94
CA TYR A 428 19.73 19.63 6.81
C TYR A 428 20.07 21.12 6.76
N LYS A 429 20.21 21.72 7.94
CA LYS A 429 20.52 23.14 8.14
C LYS A 429 21.96 23.50 7.77
N SER A 430 22.84 22.51 7.62
CA SER A 430 24.24 22.72 7.24
C SER A 430 24.37 23.05 5.75
N THR A 431 25.33 23.89 5.36
CA THR A 431 25.70 24.13 3.95
C THR A 431 26.67 23.08 3.41
N CYS A 432 26.94 22.02 4.18
CA CYS A 432 27.83 20.95 3.77
C CYS A 432 27.27 20.18 2.56
N MET A 433 28.10 19.99 1.52
CA MET A 433 27.79 19.18 0.34
C MET A 433 28.26 17.72 0.47
N GLN A 434 28.44 17.24 1.71
CA GLN A 434 28.82 15.88 2.00
C GLN A 434 27.67 15.14 2.69
N TYR A 435 27.35 13.96 2.18
CA TYR A 435 26.50 12.99 2.86
C TYR A 435 27.36 11.83 3.36
N LYS A 436 27.33 11.59 4.66
CA LYS A 436 28.01 10.47 5.32
C LYS A 436 27.16 9.99 6.49
N ILE A 437 27.11 8.68 6.72
CA ILE A 437 26.46 8.11 7.90
C ILE A 437 27.23 8.51 9.17
N ASP A 438 26.55 9.17 10.12
CA ASP A 438 27.13 9.67 11.37
C ASP A 438 26.65 8.95 12.64
N PHE A 439 25.84 7.90 12.48
CA PHE A 439 25.33 7.04 13.55
C PHE A 439 25.98 5.64 13.54
N THR A 440 25.78 4.90 14.63
CA THR A 440 26.50 3.64 14.90
C THR A 440 25.92 2.45 14.13
N GLU A 441 24.60 2.38 13.99
CA GLU A 441 23.95 1.27 13.30
C GLU A 441 24.26 1.31 11.80
N LYS A 442 24.50 0.12 11.23
CA LYS A 442 24.71 0.02 9.80
C LYS A 442 23.39 0.03 9.03
N ILE A 443 23.35 0.76 7.93
CA ILE A 443 22.18 0.80 7.05
C ILE A 443 22.12 -0.38 6.08
N THR A 444 20.91 -0.82 5.76
CA THR A 444 20.62 -1.87 4.76
C THR A 444 19.89 -1.33 3.52
N SER A 445 19.37 -0.11 3.61
CA SER A 445 18.65 0.58 2.53
C SER A 445 18.95 2.08 2.52
N LEU A 446 18.56 2.78 1.45
CA LEU A 446 18.78 4.22 1.24
C LEU A 446 17.46 4.99 1.16
N PRO A 447 16.68 5.08 2.25
CA PRO A 447 15.49 5.93 2.30
C PRO A 447 15.87 7.40 2.13
N HIS A 448 14.97 8.19 1.54
CA HIS A 448 15.10 9.64 1.42
C HIS A 448 16.34 10.14 0.68
N LEU A 449 16.95 9.33 -0.17
CA LEU A 449 18.18 9.70 -0.89
C LEU A 449 18.04 10.97 -1.75
N GLN A 450 16.82 11.32 -2.19
CA GLN A 450 16.56 12.55 -2.94
C GLN A 450 16.86 13.82 -2.13
N TYR A 451 16.79 13.76 -0.80
CA TYR A 451 17.14 14.89 0.08
C TYR A 451 18.64 15.21 0.04
N TYR A 452 19.47 14.24 -0.38
CA TYR A 452 20.92 14.40 -0.56
C TYR A 452 21.32 14.52 -2.04
N SER A 453 20.36 14.77 -2.95
CA SER A 453 20.63 14.85 -4.40
C SER A 453 21.65 15.92 -4.77
N PHE A 454 21.79 16.97 -3.96
CA PHE A 454 22.73 18.08 -4.12
C PHE A 454 24.16 17.78 -3.62
N CYS A 455 24.36 16.68 -2.89
CA CYS A 455 25.66 16.36 -2.31
C CYS A 455 26.68 15.98 -3.39
N LYS A 456 27.90 16.52 -3.25
CA LYS A 456 29.05 16.27 -4.12
C LYS A 456 29.89 15.09 -3.64
N ILE A 457 29.98 14.90 -2.33
CA ILE A 457 30.70 13.78 -1.73
C ILE A 457 29.68 12.92 -0.99
N VAL A 458 29.63 11.62 -1.30
CA VAL A 458 28.73 10.66 -0.67
C VAL A 458 29.54 9.48 -0.16
N ASP A 459 29.60 9.33 1.16
CA ASP A 459 30.30 8.26 1.85
C ASP A 459 29.32 7.27 2.48
N LEU A 460 29.13 6.15 1.80
CA LEU A 460 28.30 5.02 2.23
C LEU A 460 29.17 3.80 2.56
N SER A 461 30.42 4.03 2.99
CA SER A 461 31.33 2.95 3.33
C SER A 461 30.99 2.25 4.65
N ASN A 462 31.42 0.99 4.77
CA ASN A 462 31.31 0.16 5.97
C ASN A 462 29.86 -0.09 6.44
N GLN A 463 28.91 -0.11 5.51
CA GLN A 463 27.50 -0.39 5.77
C GLN A 463 27.15 -1.85 5.41
N GLU A 464 25.86 -2.20 5.45
CA GLU A 464 25.37 -3.54 5.07
C GLU A 464 24.63 -3.50 3.72
N LEU A 465 25.02 -2.55 2.85
CA LEU A 465 24.37 -2.34 1.57
C LEU A 465 24.73 -3.47 0.59
N THR A 466 23.73 -3.97 -0.13
CA THR A 466 23.90 -4.95 -1.20
C THR A 466 23.72 -4.33 -2.56
N SER A 467 24.05 -5.04 -3.64
CA SER A 467 23.92 -4.54 -5.02
C SER A 467 22.48 -4.12 -5.41
N THR A 468 21.47 -4.44 -4.62
CA THR A 468 20.08 -4.00 -4.86
C THR A 468 19.89 -2.49 -4.76
N ILE A 469 20.78 -1.78 -4.07
CA ILE A 469 20.71 -0.32 -3.89
C ILE A 469 21.22 0.48 -5.10
N LEU A 470 21.96 -0.17 -6.00
CA LEU A 470 22.67 0.51 -7.08
C LEU A 470 21.73 1.37 -7.94
N PRO A 471 20.55 0.91 -8.38
CA PRO A 471 19.64 1.74 -9.17
C PRO A 471 19.19 3.01 -8.45
N SER A 472 19.04 2.97 -7.12
CA SER A 472 18.62 4.13 -6.31
C SER A 472 19.65 5.25 -6.32
N LEU A 473 20.94 4.93 -6.53
CA LEU A 473 22.02 5.92 -6.59
C LEU A 473 21.84 6.95 -7.73
N VAL A 474 20.93 6.71 -8.68
CA VAL A 474 20.61 7.65 -9.75
C VAL A 474 20.18 9.01 -9.19
N LYS A 475 19.64 9.05 -7.97
CA LYS A 475 19.24 10.28 -7.28
C LYS A 475 20.42 11.19 -6.91
N LEU A 476 21.64 10.67 -6.88
CA LEU A 476 22.86 11.41 -6.55
C LEU A 476 23.40 12.20 -7.76
N GLN A 477 22.54 13.03 -8.33
CA GLN A 477 22.77 13.71 -9.61
C GLN A 477 23.97 14.66 -9.62
N HIS A 478 24.36 15.17 -8.45
CA HIS A 478 25.48 16.11 -8.28
C HIS A 478 26.70 15.49 -7.60
N CYS A 479 26.65 14.17 -7.32
CA CYS A 479 27.76 13.46 -6.70
C CYS A 479 28.95 13.36 -7.66
N LYS A 480 30.13 13.64 -7.12
CA LYS A 480 31.45 13.54 -7.77
C LYS A 480 32.31 12.46 -7.13
N GLU A 481 32.21 12.29 -5.82
CA GLU A 481 32.95 11.26 -5.09
C GLU A 481 31.99 10.34 -4.37
N LEU A 482 31.93 9.07 -4.78
CA LEU A 482 31.10 8.06 -4.16
C LEU A 482 31.96 6.97 -3.52
N ASN A 483 31.79 6.76 -2.22
CA ASN A 483 32.44 5.68 -1.49
C ASN A 483 31.43 4.59 -1.12
N LEU A 484 31.61 3.39 -1.68
CA LEU A 484 30.84 2.19 -1.39
C LEU A 484 31.73 1.09 -0.80
N SER A 485 32.91 1.42 -0.26
CA SER A 485 33.84 0.42 0.27
C SER A 485 33.28 -0.29 1.50
N GLY A 486 33.66 -1.53 1.76
CA GLY A 486 33.30 -2.25 2.99
C GLY A 486 31.81 -2.62 3.07
N ASN A 487 31.16 -2.87 1.93
CA ASN A 487 29.75 -3.27 1.83
C ASN A 487 29.62 -4.73 1.39
N LYS A 488 28.40 -5.15 1.02
CA LYS A 488 28.05 -6.50 0.55
C LYS A 488 27.66 -6.49 -0.93
N LEU A 489 28.39 -5.73 -1.75
CA LEU A 489 28.14 -5.69 -3.19
C LEU A 489 28.67 -6.97 -3.85
N THR A 490 27.85 -7.60 -4.69
CA THR A 490 28.20 -8.83 -5.43
C THR A 490 28.29 -8.58 -6.95
N THR A 491 27.60 -7.54 -7.44
CA THR A 491 27.53 -7.15 -8.85
C THR A 491 27.46 -5.62 -8.99
N LEU A 492 27.90 -5.09 -10.14
CA LEU A 492 27.69 -3.69 -10.55
C LEU A 492 26.51 -3.50 -11.52
N LYS A 493 25.73 -4.56 -11.77
CA LYS A 493 24.53 -4.46 -12.60
C LYS A 493 23.52 -3.49 -11.99
N GLY A 494 22.98 -2.61 -12.82
CA GLY A 494 22.06 -1.57 -12.39
C GLY A 494 22.73 -0.32 -11.82
N PHE A 495 24.08 -0.22 -11.84
CA PHE A 495 24.77 1.02 -11.50
C PHE A 495 24.38 2.14 -12.49
N PRO A 496 23.91 3.30 -12.00
CA PRO A 496 23.39 4.37 -12.84
C PRO A 496 24.50 5.16 -13.54
N ALA A 497 24.17 5.81 -14.64
CA ALA A 497 25.10 6.69 -15.35
C ALA A 497 25.28 8.01 -14.57
N LEU A 498 26.15 8.01 -13.57
CA LEU A 498 26.54 9.19 -12.80
C LEU A 498 27.83 9.80 -13.36
N GLN A 499 27.95 11.13 -13.28
CA GLN A 499 29.14 11.88 -13.68
C GLN A 499 30.13 12.00 -12.51
N LEU A 500 30.64 10.85 -12.04
CA LEU A 500 31.59 10.76 -10.95
C LEU A 500 33.02 11.09 -11.40
N ASP A 501 33.79 11.68 -10.49
CA ASP A 501 35.24 11.82 -10.61
C ASP A 501 35.94 10.64 -9.90
N LYS A 502 35.37 10.15 -8.80
CA LYS A 502 35.91 9.05 -7.99
C LYS A 502 34.82 8.08 -7.54
N LEU A 503 35.13 6.79 -7.63
CA LEU A 503 34.30 5.70 -7.10
C LEU A 503 35.19 4.73 -6.32
N ASN A 504 34.89 4.53 -5.04
CA ASN A 504 35.58 3.55 -4.20
C ASN A 504 34.70 2.31 -3.96
N LEU A 505 35.19 1.14 -4.36
CA LEU A 505 34.54 -0.18 -4.28
C LEU A 505 35.35 -1.18 -3.44
N GLN A 506 36.43 -0.75 -2.79
CA GLN A 506 37.29 -1.63 -1.99
C GLN A 506 36.52 -2.39 -0.91
N ASP A 507 37.07 -3.49 -0.42
CA ASP A 507 36.52 -4.24 0.70
C ASP A 507 35.07 -4.76 0.47
N ASN A 508 34.72 -5.04 -0.79
CA ASN A 508 33.53 -5.79 -1.18
C ASN A 508 33.95 -7.21 -1.64
N PRO A 509 34.03 -8.20 -0.74
CA PRO A 509 34.74 -9.47 -0.99
C PRO A 509 34.08 -10.36 -2.06
N GLU A 510 32.76 -10.24 -2.25
CA GLU A 510 32.00 -11.03 -3.22
C GLU A 510 31.78 -10.31 -4.55
N LEU A 511 32.36 -9.12 -4.74
CA LEU A 511 32.16 -8.32 -5.95
C LEU A 511 32.84 -8.96 -7.16
N ASN A 512 32.08 -9.14 -8.25
CA ASN A 512 32.59 -9.74 -9.47
C ASN A 512 33.67 -8.87 -10.16
N LEU A 513 34.94 -9.29 -10.06
CA LEU A 513 36.10 -8.59 -10.64
C LEU A 513 36.02 -8.41 -12.16
N GLY A 514 35.41 -9.35 -12.88
CA GLY A 514 35.21 -9.23 -14.32
C GLY A 514 34.26 -8.08 -14.65
N GLU A 515 33.19 -7.91 -13.87
CA GLU A 515 32.27 -6.77 -14.01
C GLU A 515 32.94 -5.44 -13.66
N VAL A 516 33.77 -5.39 -12.61
CA VAL A 516 34.50 -4.16 -12.26
C VAL A 516 35.47 -3.74 -13.37
N THR A 517 36.18 -4.71 -13.96
CA THR A 517 37.10 -4.46 -15.09
C THR A 517 36.35 -3.90 -16.29
N ALA A 518 35.25 -4.55 -16.69
CA ALA A 518 34.40 -4.07 -17.79
C ALA A 518 33.79 -2.68 -17.50
N PHE A 519 33.40 -2.43 -16.25
CA PHE A 519 32.89 -1.13 -15.82
C PHE A 519 33.96 -0.04 -15.93
N LYS A 520 35.20 -0.32 -15.52
CA LYS A 520 36.34 0.60 -15.66
C LYS A 520 36.68 0.91 -17.12
N GLU A 521 36.58 -0.08 -18.00
CA GLU A 521 36.76 0.14 -19.45
C GLU A 521 35.66 1.01 -20.05
N LYS A 522 34.41 0.85 -19.60
CA LYS A 522 33.27 1.65 -20.03
C LYS A 522 33.34 3.09 -19.53
N TYR A 523 33.81 3.31 -18.30
CA TYR A 523 33.85 4.62 -17.64
C TYR A 523 35.28 5.10 -17.35
N LYS A 524 36.07 5.26 -18.43
CA LYS A 524 37.51 5.60 -18.34
C LYS A 524 37.85 6.91 -17.61
N ASN A 525 36.88 7.81 -17.47
CA ASN A 525 37.06 9.10 -16.84
C ASN A 525 36.84 9.07 -15.32
N ILE A 526 36.35 7.95 -14.77
CA ILE A 526 36.12 7.79 -13.32
C ILE A 526 37.37 7.16 -12.70
N ASN A 527 37.91 7.77 -11.65
CA ASN A 527 38.94 7.14 -10.84
C ASN A 527 38.31 6.06 -9.94
N ILE A 528 38.37 4.81 -10.40
CA ILE A 528 37.81 3.65 -9.67
C ILE A 528 38.91 2.98 -8.85
N VAL A 529 38.70 2.98 -7.53
CA VAL A 529 39.48 2.21 -6.56
C VAL A 529 38.67 0.95 -6.23
N PHE A 530 39.23 -0.24 -6.39
CA PHE A 530 38.55 -1.51 -6.09
C PHE A 530 39.53 -2.58 -5.64
#